data_AF-A0A532BMS8-F1
#
_entry.id   AF-A0A532BMS8-F1
#
_cell.length_a   1.000
_cell.length_b   1.000
_cell.length_c   1.000
_cell.angle_alpha   90.00
_cell.angle_beta   90.00
_cell.angle_gamma   90.00
#
_symmetry.space_group_name_H-M   'P 1'
#
loop_
_entity.id
_entity.type
_entity.pdbx_description
1 polymer ?
#
loop_
_entity_poly.entity_id
_entity_poly.type
_entity_poly.pdbx_seq_one_letter_code
_entity_poly.pdbx_strand_id
1 'polypeptide(L)' 'ERDRLIDTMEKAGWVQANAARILGLTPRQVG' A
#
# COMPACT_ATOMS: atom_id res chain seq x y z
N GLU A 1 1.26 -12.07 3.47
CA GLU A 1 1.78 -10.84 2.81
C GLU A 1 0.84 -10.29 1.75
N ARG A 2 0.47 -11.09 0.74
CA ARG A 2 -0.44 -10.67 -0.34
C ARG A 2 -1.78 -10.09 0.15
N ASP A 3 -2.40 -10.70 1.16
CA ASP A 3 -3.68 -10.21 1.69
C ASP A 3 -3.55 -8.89 2.47
N ARG A 4 -2.42 -8.71 3.15
CA ARG A 4 -2.12 -7.44 3.85
C ARG A 4 -1.90 -6.32 2.84
N LEU A 5 -1.25 -6.61 1.71
CA LEU A 5 -1.11 -5.65 0.61
C LEU A 5 -2.46 -5.29 0.00
N ILE A 6 -3.32 -6.28 -0.27
CA ILE A 6 -4.66 -6.06 -0.84
C ILE A 6 -5.52 -5.20 0.11
N ASP A 7 -5.61 -5.55 1.39
CA ASP A 7 -6.35 -4.77 2.40
C ASP A 7 -5.85 -3.31 2.48
N THR A 8 -4.53 -3.12 2.39
CA THR A 8 -3.94 -1.77 2.40
C THR A 8 -4.26 -1.01 1.11
N MET A 9 -4.26 -1.69 -0.04
CA MET A 9 -4.62 -1.09 -1.33
C MET A 9 -6.08 -0.67 -1.37
N GLU A 10 -6.99 -1.48 -0.83
CA GLU A 10 -8.42 -1.12 -0.72
C GLU A 10 -8.62 0.10 0.18
N LYS A 11 -7.99 0.12 1.37
CA LYS A 11 -8.01 1.28 2.29
C LYS A 11 -7.43 2.54 1.67
N ALA A 12 -6.45 2.40 0.79
CA ALA A 12 -5.81 3.49 0.08
C ALA A 12 -6.60 3.98 -1.15
N GLY A 13 -7.72 3.34 -1.50
CA GLY A 13 -8.46 3.63 -2.73
C GLY A 13 -7.65 3.29 -3.99
N TRP A 14 -6.82 2.24 -3.92
CA TRP A 14 -5.91 1.78 -4.98
C TRP A 14 -4.82 2.77 -5.39
N VAL A 15 -4.56 3.79 -4.55
CA VAL A 15 -3.44 4.71 -4.73
C VAL A 15 -2.19 4.13 -4.05
N GLN A 16 -1.26 3.60 -4.85
CA GLN A 16 -0.03 2.95 -4.35
C GLN A 16 0.81 3.85 -3.42
N ALA A 17 0.88 5.16 -3.71
CA ALA A 17 1.58 6.10 -2.84
C ALA A 17 0.92 6.25 -1.46
N ASN A 18 -0.42 6.16 -1.38
CA ASN A 18 -1.13 6.14 -0.10
C ASN A 18 -0.93 4.79 0.61
N ALA A 19 -1.01 3.66 -0.11
CA ALA A 19 -0.75 2.34 0.46
C ALA A 19 0.65 2.26 1.08
N ALA A 20 1.67 2.79 0.39
CA ALA A 20 3.02 2.87 0.91
C ALA A 20 3.10 3.68 2.21
N ARG A 21 2.43 4.85 2.28
CA ARG A 21 2.36 5.65 3.53
C ARG A 21 1.70 4.87 4.66
N ILE A 22 0.62 4.14 4.39
CA ILE A 22 -0.08 3.31 5.39
C ILE A 22 0.83 2.19 5.90
N LEU A 23 1.65 1.59 5.03
CA LEU A 23 2.60 0.54 5.37
C LEU A 23 3.91 1.05 6.01
N GLY A 24 4.08 2.37 6.16
CA GLY A 24 5.34 2.97 6.62
C GLY A 24 6.50 2.77 5.63
N LEU A 25 6.19 2.56 4.35
CA LEU A 25 7.13 2.33 3.26
C LEU A 25 7.19 3.57 2.35
N THR A 26 8.24 3.64 1.54
CA THR A 26 8.31 4.59 0.43
C THR A 26 7.58 4.00 -0.79
N PRO A 27 6.94 4.82 -1.66
CA PRO A 27 6.23 4.31 -2.84
C PRO A 27 7.07 3.42 -3.77
N ARG A 28 8.39 3.61 -3.77
CA ARG A 28 9.37 2.83 -4.53
C ARG A 28 9.59 1.42 -3.98
N GLN A 29 9.24 1.15 -2.73
CA GLN A 29 9.35 -0.18 -2.10
C GLN A 29 8.08 -1.02 -2.29
N VAL A 30 6.97 -0.41 -2.68
CA VAL A 30 5.68 -1.07 -2.92
C VAL A 30 5.49 -1.39 -4.41
N GLY A 31 6.23 -0.72 -5.29
CA GLY A 31 6.22 -0.94 -6.74
C GLY A 31 7.14 -2.06 -7.17
#